data_AF-A0A7W8DRP3-F1
#
_entry.id   AF-A0A7W8DRP3-F1
#
_cell.length_a   1.000
_cell.length_b   1.000
_cell.length_c   1.000
_cell.angle_alpha   90.00
_cell.angle_beta   90.00
_cell.angle_gamma   90.00
#
_symmetry.space_group_name_H-M   'P 1'
#
loop_
_entity.id
_entity.type
_entity.pdbx_description
1 polymer ?
#
loop_
_entity_poly.entity_id
_entity_poly.type
_entity_poly.pdbx_seq_one_letter_code
_entity_poly.pdbx_strand_id
1 'polypeptide(L)'
;MGLKPTLGRSFETQVKDLQRRARDAALRPVPQAAGSTGPAPEARLQFSQRSGAGQAAYGTGGDELVSPFDTSATMPTNQRTLSQEEMARIQQALHEVLNAPVDINIQQELEKLRAADTTASMRKHIETTTFTSRKLIQGGGINFAFELRNGVPVIYKPAQFQSREKIRAGIEPSTQWRREIAASLVAEHLTISLIPPTARIENINGEGSAQLMKEGFLTGKKMSAILKDPFFDARKLVTDEIAEDWQLLEDLLLETDRHQSNYMIRVNDQNKVIELALIDNGLCLSANPGVLKKRHNGPREMHSIGLKNLQRLRHMISHQAEIERDLEPYLENAAVAGLFARAKALLMRGTYGNFVLEEINSHLPPNFKMSRQVYDYEINE
;
A
#
# COMPACT_ATOMS: atom_id res chain seq x y z
N MET A 1 -32.64 -23.30 22.69
CA MET A 1 -32.31 -22.65 23.98
C MET A 1 -32.62 -21.17 23.84
N GLY A 2 -33.68 -20.69 24.49
CA GLY A 2 -34.14 -19.29 24.37
C GLY A 2 -33.20 -18.33 25.12
N LEU A 3 -32.64 -17.36 24.40
CA LEU A 3 -31.85 -16.29 25.01
C LEU A 3 -32.80 -15.23 25.57
N LYS A 4 -32.80 -15.06 26.88
CA LYS A 4 -33.43 -13.92 27.55
C LYS A 4 -32.67 -12.63 27.22
N PRO A 5 -33.35 -11.51 26.97
CA PRO A 5 -32.69 -10.24 26.69
C PRO A 5 -32.06 -9.69 27.98
N THR A 6 -30.74 -9.63 28.02
CA THR A 6 -29.99 -8.91 29.07
C THR A 6 -30.04 -7.41 28.79
N LEU A 7 -31.07 -6.75 29.32
CA LEU A 7 -31.10 -5.30 29.48
C LEU A 7 -29.98 -4.85 30.45
N GLY A 8 -29.18 -3.86 30.05
CA GLY A 8 -28.38 -3.05 30.99
C GLY A 8 -26.85 -3.10 30.87
N ARG A 9 -26.25 -3.75 29.87
CA ARG A 9 -24.79 -3.65 29.66
C ARG A 9 -24.46 -2.66 28.56
N SER A 10 -23.53 -1.74 28.84
CA SER A 10 -23.01 -0.81 27.83
C SER A 10 -22.45 -1.58 26.63
N PHE A 11 -22.60 -1.01 25.43
CA PHE A 11 -22.12 -1.61 24.18
C PHE A 11 -20.63 -2.02 24.28
N GLU A 12 -19.82 -1.18 24.91
CA GLU A 12 -18.40 -1.45 25.15
C GLU A 12 -18.16 -2.71 26.00
N THR A 13 -19.02 -3.00 26.97
CA THR A 13 -18.96 -4.21 27.80
C THR A 13 -19.31 -5.46 26.98
N GLN A 14 -20.26 -5.33 26.05
CA GLN A 14 -20.66 -6.43 25.17
C GLN A 14 -19.56 -6.77 24.16
N VAL A 15 -18.88 -5.76 23.61
CA VAL A 15 -17.73 -5.93 22.72
C VAL A 15 -16.55 -6.58 23.45
N LYS A 16 -16.22 -6.15 24.67
CA LYS A 16 -15.17 -6.76 25.49
C LYS A 16 -15.49 -8.22 25.86
N ASP A 17 -16.75 -8.52 26.18
CA ASP A 17 -17.20 -9.90 26.44
C ASP A 17 -17.09 -10.78 25.19
N LEU A 18 -17.40 -10.25 24.00
CA LEU A 18 -17.27 -10.97 22.73
C LEU A 18 -15.81 -11.27 22.40
N GLN A 19 -14.92 -10.29 22.54
CA GLN A 19 -13.48 -10.43 22.34
C GLN A 19 -12.87 -11.45 23.32
N ARG A 20 -13.30 -11.44 24.58
CA ARG A 20 -12.87 -12.44 25.57
C ARG A 20 -13.29 -13.86 25.17
N ARG A 21 -14.55 -14.05 24.75
CA ARG A 21 -15.05 -15.37 24.32
C ARG A 21 -14.32 -15.90 23.08
N ALA A 22 -14.00 -15.03 22.12
CA ALA A 22 -13.21 -15.41 20.95
C ALA A 22 -11.79 -15.86 21.34
N ARG A 23 -11.16 -15.17 22.29
CA ARG A 23 -9.85 -15.55 22.83
C ARG A 23 -9.89 -16.88 23.57
N ASP A 24 -10.90 -17.09 24.43
CA ASP A 24 -11.05 -18.33 25.20
C ASP A 24 -11.37 -19.53 24.29
N ALA A 25 -12.08 -19.31 23.18
CA ALA A 25 -12.32 -20.33 22.16
C ALA A 25 -11.05 -20.74 21.43
N ALA A 26 -10.12 -19.81 21.20
CA ALA A 26 -8.82 -20.08 20.56
C ALA A 26 -7.83 -20.83 21.47
N LEU A 27 -8.04 -20.81 22.79
CA LEU A 27 -7.15 -21.43 23.78
C LEU A 27 -7.60 -22.84 24.23
N ARG A 28 -8.73 -23.34 23.74
CA ARG A 28 -9.17 -24.71 24.09
C ARG A 28 -8.31 -25.74 23.33
N PRO A 29 -7.60 -26.64 24.03
CA PRO A 29 -6.85 -27.70 23.36
C PRO A 29 -7.81 -28.70 22.70
N VAL A 30 -7.47 -29.09 21.48
CA VAL A 30 -8.18 -30.09 20.69
C VAL A 30 -7.96 -31.47 21.32
N PRO A 31 -8.99 -32.34 21.44
CA PRO A 31 -8.79 -33.72 21.86
C PRO A 31 -7.93 -34.45 20.83
N GLN A 32 -6.80 -35.03 21.26
CA GLN A 32 -5.99 -35.87 20.39
C GLN A 32 -6.76 -37.14 20.02
N ALA A 33 -7.01 -37.32 18.73
CA ALA A 33 -7.47 -38.59 18.18
C ALA A 33 -6.31 -39.60 18.21
N ALA A 34 -6.58 -40.78 18.77
CA ALA A 34 -5.65 -41.90 18.86
C ALA A 34 -5.58 -42.69 17.54
N GLY A 35 -4.39 -43.19 17.21
CA GLY A 35 -4.13 -44.21 16.17
C GLY A 35 -3.60 -43.61 14.85
N SER A 36 -2.65 -44.21 14.13
CA SER A 36 -2.10 -45.56 14.17
C SER A 36 -0.73 -45.59 13.48
N THR A 37 0.12 -46.50 13.95
CA THR A 37 1.45 -46.88 13.47
C THR A 37 1.47 -47.51 12.06
N GLY A 38 2.48 -47.18 11.25
CA GLY A 38 2.87 -47.94 10.04
C GLY A 38 4.16 -47.41 9.39
N PRO A 39 5.11 -48.25 8.93
CA PRO A 39 6.52 -47.87 8.77
C PRO A 39 6.92 -47.42 7.34
N ALA A 40 8.03 -46.68 7.29
CA ALA A 40 8.67 -46.08 6.11
C ALA A 40 9.39 -47.10 5.21
N PRO A 41 9.62 -46.78 3.92
CA PRO A 41 10.63 -47.45 3.12
C PRO A 41 11.92 -46.61 2.97
N GLU A 42 13.03 -47.35 3.00
CA GLU A 42 14.41 -46.91 2.86
C GLU A 42 14.70 -46.35 1.45
N ALA A 43 15.36 -45.19 1.39
CA ALA A 43 15.98 -44.68 0.15
C ALA A 43 17.50 -44.88 0.21
N ARG A 44 17.99 -45.85 -0.56
CA ARG A 44 19.42 -46.06 -0.86
C ARG A 44 19.89 -45.00 -1.86
N LEU A 45 20.81 -44.13 -1.43
CA LEU A 45 21.61 -43.26 -2.30
C LEU A 45 22.92 -43.97 -2.65
N GLN A 46 23.09 -44.32 -3.93
CA GLN A 46 24.38 -44.73 -4.49
C GLN A 46 25.13 -43.50 -5.01
N PHE A 47 26.34 -43.31 -4.49
CA PHE A 47 27.35 -42.41 -5.02
C PHE A 47 27.92 -42.98 -6.32
N SER A 48 27.99 -42.19 -7.40
CA SER A 48 28.91 -42.44 -8.51
C SER A 48 29.82 -41.24 -8.74
N GLN A 49 31.03 -41.58 -9.19
CA GLN A 49 32.24 -40.78 -9.13
C GLN A 49 32.35 -39.70 -10.22
N ARG A 50 33.18 -38.71 -9.89
CA ARG A 50 33.76 -37.66 -10.74
C ARG A 50 34.54 -38.23 -11.94
N SER A 51 34.50 -37.51 -13.06
CA SER A 51 35.71 -37.04 -13.79
C SER A 51 35.30 -36.11 -14.95
N GLY A 52 36.11 -35.10 -15.24
CA GLY A 52 35.97 -34.27 -16.44
C GLY A 52 36.42 -32.83 -16.25
N ALA A 53 37.66 -32.55 -16.63
CA ALA A 53 38.34 -31.25 -16.57
C ALA A 53 37.96 -30.33 -17.74
N GLY A 54 38.17 -29.01 -17.60
CA GLY A 54 38.15 -28.10 -18.75
C GLY A 54 38.14 -26.59 -18.47
N GLN A 55 39.33 -26.03 -18.21
CA GLN A 55 39.88 -24.75 -18.69
C GLN A 55 39.20 -23.36 -18.49
N ALA A 56 40.05 -22.46 -17.97
CA ALA A 56 40.37 -21.09 -18.43
C ALA A 56 39.56 -19.87 -17.94
N ALA A 57 40.24 -19.11 -17.07
CA ALA A 57 40.44 -17.65 -17.04
C ALA A 57 39.24 -16.71 -17.30
N TYR A 58 38.90 -15.89 -16.30
CA TYR A 58 39.12 -14.42 -16.32
C TYR A 58 38.91 -13.88 -14.90
N GLY A 59 39.89 -13.13 -14.40
CA GLY A 59 39.84 -12.49 -13.10
C GLY A 59 38.97 -11.23 -13.12
N THR A 60 38.01 -11.17 -12.20
CA THR A 60 37.46 -9.92 -11.68
C THR A 60 37.20 -10.15 -10.19
N GLY A 61 37.75 -9.25 -9.35
CA GLY A 61 37.54 -9.29 -7.91
C GLY A 61 36.09 -8.95 -7.58
N GLY A 62 35.35 -9.95 -7.13
CA GLY A 62 34.05 -9.80 -6.50
C GLY A 62 34.22 -9.91 -4.99
N ASP A 63 33.88 -8.85 -4.27
CA ASP A 63 33.63 -8.92 -2.83
C ASP A 63 32.43 -9.85 -2.59
N GLU A 64 32.72 -11.03 -2.04
CA GLU A 64 31.71 -11.97 -1.55
C GLU A 64 30.97 -11.37 -0.35
N LEU A 65 29.85 -10.71 -0.61
CA LEU A 65 28.81 -10.51 0.40
C LEU A 65 28.14 -11.85 0.68
N VAL A 66 28.64 -12.53 1.72
CA VAL A 66 27.96 -13.66 2.36
C VAL A 66 26.61 -13.17 2.89
N SER A 67 25.53 -13.51 2.20
CA SER A 67 24.16 -13.34 2.67
C SER A 67 23.80 -14.52 3.57
N PRO A 68 23.55 -14.33 4.89
CA PRO A 68 23.07 -15.39 5.75
C PRO A 68 21.54 -15.31 5.82
N PHE A 69 20.84 -15.55 4.70
CA PHE A 69 19.40 -15.79 4.74
C PHE A 69 19.06 -16.99 3.88
N ASP A 70 19.07 -18.14 4.55
CA ASP A 70 18.43 -19.36 4.10
C ASP A 70 16.92 -19.09 3.98
N THR A 71 16.43 -18.97 2.75
CA THR A 71 15.01 -18.73 2.43
C THR A 71 14.25 -20.04 2.16
N SER A 72 14.81 -21.20 2.53
CA SER A 72 14.18 -22.50 2.29
C SER A 72 13.11 -22.92 3.31
N ALA A 73 12.71 -22.04 4.23
CA ALA A 73 11.58 -22.28 5.12
C ALA A 73 10.25 -22.22 4.34
N THR A 74 9.82 -23.36 3.82
CA THR A 74 8.45 -23.60 3.35
C THR A 74 7.49 -23.38 4.52
N MET A 75 6.88 -22.19 4.55
CA MET A 75 5.76 -21.90 5.44
C MET A 75 4.65 -22.93 5.19
N PRO A 76 4.15 -23.65 6.21
CA PRO A 76 3.04 -24.56 6.04
C PRO A 76 1.80 -23.76 5.65
N THR A 77 1.40 -23.85 4.38
CA THR A 77 0.14 -23.29 3.87
C THR A 77 -1.02 -24.17 4.34
N ASN A 78 -1.36 -24.06 5.62
CA ASN A 78 -2.64 -24.53 6.13
C ASN A 78 -3.73 -23.57 5.65
N GLN A 79 -4.07 -23.65 4.37
CA GLN A 79 -5.23 -22.95 3.82
C GLN A 79 -6.49 -23.67 4.27
N ARG A 80 -7.06 -23.20 5.38
CA ARG A 80 -8.39 -23.61 5.82
C ARG A 80 -9.41 -23.03 4.84
N THR A 81 -10.07 -23.90 4.08
CA THR A 81 -11.22 -23.52 3.26
C THR A 81 -12.37 -23.14 4.20
N LEU A 82 -12.91 -21.93 4.03
CA LEU A 82 -14.07 -21.48 4.81
C LEU A 82 -15.31 -22.27 4.39
N SER A 83 -16.10 -22.71 5.37
CA SER A 83 -17.40 -23.32 5.11
C SER A 83 -18.38 -22.29 4.52
N GLN A 84 -19.40 -22.76 3.80
CA GLN A 84 -20.46 -21.89 3.27
C GLN A 84 -21.16 -21.10 4.39
N GLU A 85 -21.28 -21.67 5.59
CA GLU A 85 -21.90 -21.01 6.74
C GLU A 85 -21.01 -19.89 7.31
N GLU A 86 -19.68 -20.10 7.34
CA GLU A 86 -18.72 -19.04 7.70
C GLU A 86 -18.73 -17.90 6.67
N MET A 87 -18.78 -18.23 5.38
CA MET A 87 -18.92 -17.26 4.31
C MET A 87 -20.22 -16.44 4.42
N ALA A 88 -21.35 -17.08 4.73
CA ALA A 88 -22.63 -16.40 4.91
C ALA A 88 -22.61 -15.46 6.14
N ARG A 89 -21.99 -15.87 7.25
CA ARG A 89 -21.83 -15.02 8.44
C ARG A 89 -20.93 -13.81 8.16
N ILE A 90 -19.85 -13.99 7.40
CA ILE A 90 -18.99 -12.89 6.96
C ILE A 90 -19.77 -11.91 6.08
N GLN A 91 -20.54 -12.41 5.12
CA GLN A 91 -21.37 -11.57 4.25
C GLN A 91 -22.44 -10.78 5.04
N GLN A 92 -23.09 -11.43 6.01
CA GLN A 92 -24.07 -10.78 6.88
C GLN A 92 -23.41 -9.72 7.78
N ALA A 93 -22.28 -10.04 8.41
CA ALA A 93 -21.53 -9.08 9.22
C ALA A 93 -21.05 -7.89 8.37
N LEU A 94 -20.62 -8.13 7.12
CA LEU A 94 -20.27 -7.09 6.18
C LEU A 94 -21.47 -6.19 5.86
N HIS A 95 -22.64 -6.79 5.63
CA HIS A 95 -23.88 -6.05 5.36
C HIS A 95 -24.31 -5.19 6.56
N GLU A 96 -24.26 -5.73 7.78
CA GLU A 96 -24.55 -4.99 9.02
C GLU A 96 -23.56 -3.85 9.24
N VAL A 97 -22.28 -4.08 8.95
CA VAL A 97 -21.21 -3.08 9.06
C VAL A 97 -21.31 -1.98 8.01
N LEU A 98 -21.69 -2.31 6.77
CA LEU A 98 -21.89 -1.36 5.69
C LEU A 98 -23.14 -0.50 5.88
N ASN A 99 -24.16 -1.03 6.55
CA ASN A 99 -25.45 -0.36 6.74
C ASN A 99 -25.67 0.18 8.16
N ALA A 100 -24.71 0.03 9.06
CA ALA A 100 -24.80 0.61 10.39
C ALA A 100 -24.89 2.15 10.28
N PRO A 101 -25.87 2.79 10.96
CA PRO A 101 -25.99 4.24 10.94
C PRO A 101 -24.68 4.85 11.46
N VAL A 102 -24.08 5.68 10.61
CA VAL A 102 -22.82 6.37 10.89
C VAL A 102 -23.12 7.49 11.87
N ASP A 103 -23.12 7.17 13.16
CA ASP A 103 -23.23 8.16 14.22
C ASP A 103 -21.82 8.72 14.48
N ILE A 104 -21.42 9.74 13.71
CA ILE A 104 -20.11 10.40 13.84
C ILE A 104 -20.31 11.88 14.06
N ASN A 105 -19.71 12.31 15.15
CA ASN A 105 -19.47 13.68 15.59
C ASN A 105 -19.10 14.62 14.43
N ILE A 106 -20.11 15.39 13.99
CA ILE A 106 -20.11 16.36 12.88
C ILE A 106 -18.89 17.30 12.87
N GLN A 107 -18.29 17.60 14.03
CA GLN A 107 -17.10 18.47 14.11
C GLN A 107 -15.84 17.84 13.49
N GLN A 108 -15.64 16.52 13.64
CA GLN A 108 -14.50 15.83 13.02
C GLN A 108 -14.68 15.66 11.51
N GLU A 109 -15.91 15.58 11.02
CA GLU A 109 -16.19 15.65 9.58
C GLU A 109 -15.94 17.06 9.02
N LEU A 110 -16.31 18.12 9.75
CA LEU A 110 -16.08 19.50 9.32
C LEU A 110 -14.59 19.88 9.19
N GLU A 111 -13.72 19.43 10.10
CA GLU A 111 -12.26 19.66 9.96
C GLU A 111 -11.64 18.84 8.82
N LYS A 112 -12.15 17.63 8.55
CA LYS A 112 -11.73 16.80 7.41
C LYS A 112 -12.19 17.37 6.07
N LEU A 113 -13.41 17.92 6.00
CA LEU A 113 -13.91 18.65 4.83
C LEU A 113 -13.04 19.88 4.53
N ARG A 114 -12.60 20.63 5.56
CA ARG A 114 -11.65 21.74 5.38
C ARG A 114 -10.30 21.29 4.83
N ALA A 115 -9.78 20.14 5.27
CA ALA A 115 -8.52 19.61 4.74
C ALA A 115 -8.66 19.11 3.29
N ALA A 116 -9.76 18.44 2.94
CA ALA A 116 -10.05 18.03 1.56
C ALA A 116 -10.23 19.25 0.64
N ASP A 117 -10.96 20.27 1.09
CA ASP A 117 -11.09 21.56 0.40
C ASP A 117 -9.73 22.21 0.17
N THR A 118 -8.77 22.05 1.09
CA THR A 118 -7.41 22.57 0.90
C THR A 118 -6.60 21.78 -0.15
N THR A 119 -6.73 20.45 -0.22
CA THR A 119 -6.02 19.63 -1.21
C THR A 119 -6.58 19.85 -2.61
N ALA A 120 -7.90 19.79 -2.78
CA ALA A 120 -8.56 20.00 -4.06
C ALA A 120 -8.36 21.43 -4.56
N SER A 121 -8.49 22.44 -3.67
CA SER A 121 -8.19 23.83 -4.02
C SER A 121 -6.73 24.03 -4.39
N MET A 122 -5.80 23.38 -3.69
CA MET A 122 -4.37 23.46 -4.02
C MET A 122 -4.06 22.79 -5.36
N ARG A 123 -4.65 21.61 -5.64
CA ARG A 123 -4.52 20.95 -6.95
C ARG A 123 -4.99 21.88 -8.06
N LYS A 124 -6.20 22.44 -7.95
CA LYS A 124 -6.75 23.39 -8.92
C LYS A 124 -5.87 24.64 -9.07
N HIS A 125 -5.28 25.13 -7.98
CA HIS A 125 -4.34 26.24 -8.02
C HIS A 125 -3.08 25.88 -8.82
N ILE A 126 -2.51 24.69 -8.61
CA ILE A 126 -1.37 24.20 -9.40
C ILE A 126 -1.75 24.07 -10.89
N GLU A 127 -2.92 23.49 -11.20
CA GLU A 127 -3.41 23.30 -12.59
C GLU A 127 -3.54 24.62 -13.36
N THR A 128 -3.98 25.68 -12.67
CA THR A 128 -4.24 27.00 -13.27
C THR A 128 -3.05 27.95 -13.20
N THR A 129 -1.97 27.57 -12.51
CA THR A 129 -0.77 28.40 -12.38
C THR A 129 0.07 28.35 -13.66
N THR A 130 0.46 29.53 -14.17
CA THR A 130 1.43 29.64 -15.26
C THR A 130 2.86 29.66 -14.70
N PHE A 131 3.60 28.58 -14.92
CA PHE A 131 4.99 28.47 -14.45
C PHE A 131 5.98 29.02 -15.47
N THR A 132 6.72 30.07 -15.10
CA THR A 132 7.69 30.72 -16.00
C THR A 132 9.15 30.47 -15.60
N SER A 133 9.42 29.99 -14.38
CA SER A 133 10.75 29.62 -13.92
C SER A 133 10.85 28.12 -13.73
N ARG A 134 11.99 27.55 -14.14
CA ARG A 134 12.30 26.13 -13.93
C ARG A 134 13.75 25.93 -13.52
N LYS A 135 13.97 24.95 -12.66
CA LYS A 135 15.30 24.47 -12.28
C LYS A 135 15.32 22.94 -12.33
N LEU A 136 16.29 22.36 -13.04
CA LEU A 136 16.46 20.91 -13.04
C LEU A 136 16.88 20.44 -11.64
N ILE A 137 16.22 19.39 -11.14
CA ILE A 137 16.58 18.75 -9.88
C ILE A 137 17.62 17.69 -10.18
N GLN A 138 18.84 17.88 -9.64
CA GLN A 138 19.92 16.91 -9.79
C GLN A 138 19.74 15.72 -8.84
N GLY A 139 20.10 14.52 -9.30
CA GLY A 139 20.14 13.30 -8.47
C GLY A 139 18.81 12.54 -8.33
N GLY A 140 17.81 12.85 -9.15
CA GLY A 140 16.55 12.09 -9.22
C GLY A 140 16.65 10.93 -10.22
N GLY A 141 16.93 9.72 -9.73
CA GLY A 141 16.80 8.43 -10.44
C GLY A 141 17.01 8.42 -11.97
N ILE A 142 16.18 7.62 -12.65
CA ILE A 142 16.14 7.51 -14.13
C ILE A 142 15.30 8.64 -14.75
N ASN A 143 14.37 9.22 -13.98
CA ASN A 143 13.41 10.21 -14.45
C ASN A 143 13.89 11.63 -14.14
N PHE A 144 13.73 12.55 -15.09
CA PHE A 144 14.02 13.96 -14.84
C PHE A 144 12.86 14.65 -14.11
N ALA A 145 13.19 15.50 -13.14
CA ALA A 145 12.24 16.34 -12.43
C ALA A 145 12.72 17.79 -12.43
N PHE A 146 11.77 18.72 -12.48
CA PHE A 146 12.01 20.15 -12.45
C PHE A 146 11.31 20.76 -11.26
N GLU A 147 12.01 21.65 -10.58
CA GLU A 147 11.37 22.59 -9.68
C GLU A 147 10.81 23.74 -10.51
N LEU A 148 9.50 23.92 -10.48
CA LEU A 148 8.85 25.06 -11.11
C LEU A 148 8.52 26.11 -10.05
N ARG A 149 8.80 27.37 -10.39
CA ARG A 149 8.59 28.53 -9.52
C ARG A 149 7.74 29.57 -10.26
N ASN A 150 7.18 30.52 -9.51
CA ASN A 150 6.26 31.61 -9.92
C ASN A 150 4.77 31.28 -9.67
N GLY A 151 4.43 31.17 -8.40
CA GLY A 151 3.15 30.70 -7.87
C GLY A 151 3.44 29.84 -6.64
N VAL A 152 2.71 28.74 -6.48
CA VAL A 152 3.07 27.72 -5.51
C VAL A 152 4.24 26.87 -6.06
N PRO A 153 5.35 26.70 -5.31
CA PRO A 153 6.46 25.85 -5.75
C PRO A 153 6.02 24.39 -5.93
N VAL A 154 6.40 23.80 -7.06
CA VAL A 154 6.06 22.40 -7.38
C VAL A 154 7.24 21.61 -7.92
N ILE A 155 7.19 20.30 -7.69
CA ILE A 155 8.03 19.31 -8.37
C ILE A 155 7.26 18.80 -9.58
N TYR A 156 7.77 19.10 -10.76
CA TYR A 156 7.19 18.73 -12.04
C TYR A 156 7.95 17.57 -12.69
N LYS A 157 7.22 16.50 -12.99
CA LYS A 157 7.72 15.30 -13.69
C LYS A 157 7.04 15.20 -15.06
N PRO A 158 7.68 15.70 -16.13
CA PRO A 158 7.13 15.63 -17.48
C PRO A 158 7.08 14.19 -17.99
N ALA A 159 6.05 13.86 -18.75
CA ALA A 159 5.84 12.55 -19.35
C ALA A 159 7.00 12.13 -20.27
N GLN A 160 7.52 13.07 -21.08
CA GLN A 160 8.55 12.78 -22.08
C GLN A 160 9.92 12.38 -21.52
N PHE A 161 10.18 12.63 -20.23
CA PHE A 161 11.44 12.30 -19.56
C PHE A 161 11.30 11.18 -18.52
N GLN A 162 10.23 10.38 -18.65
CA GLN A 162 10.07 9.16 -17.88
C GLN A 162 10.76 7.98 -18.56
N SER A 163 10.99 6.91 -17.78
CA SER A 163 11.48 5.65 -18.32
C SER A 163 10.62 5.18 -19.50
N ARG A 164 11.30 4.91 -20.62
CA ARG A 164 10.72 4.28 -21.81
C ARG A 164 10.68 2.75 -21.69
N GLU A 165 11.37 2.21 -20.70
CA GLU A 165 11.37 0.80 -20.38
C GLU A 165 10.28 0.49 -19.35
N LYS A 166 9.66 -0.67 -19.49
CA LYS A 166 8.70 -1.21 -18.53
C LYS A 166 9.48 -1.69 -17.31
N ILE A 167 9.34 -0.99 -16.18
CA ILE A 167 10.10 -1.28 -14.96
C ILE A 167 9.30 -2.01 -13.89
N ARG A 168 7.98 -2.13 -14.05
CA ARG A 168 7.07 -2.83 -13.14
C ARG A 168 5.92 -3.51 -13.90
N ALA A 169 5.46 -4.65 -13.39
CA ALA A 169 4.30 -5.35 -13.91
C ALA A 169 3.06 -4.46 -13.89
N GLY A 170 2.35 -4.37 -15.01
CA GLY A 170 1.13 -3.56 -15.16
C GLY A 170 1.33 -2.05 -15.06
N ILE A 171 2.56 -1.54 -15.21
CA ILE A 171 2.81 -0.10 -15.33
C ILE A 171 3.45 0.15 -16.70
N GLU A 172 2.68 0.74 -17.59
CA GLU A 172 3.15 1.02 -18.94
C GLU A 172 4.22 2.12 -18.96
N PRO A 173 5.22 2.04 -19.85
CA PRO A 173 6.23 3.09 -19.99
C PRO A 173 5.63 4.48 -20.17
N SER A 174 6.31 5.51 -19.66
CA SER A 174 5.86 6.92 -19.78
C SER A 174 4.47 7.26 -19.18
N THR A 175 3.91 6.40 -18.31
CA THR A 175 2.62 6.65 -17.63
C THR A 175 2.75 6.97 -16.14
N GLN A 176 3.96 6.98 -15.58
CA GLN A 176 4.19 7.12 -14.14
C GLN A 176 3.67 8.45 -13.58
N TRP A 177 3.63 9.51 -14.39
CA TRP A 177 3.11 10.81 -13.97
C TRP A 177 1.60 10.75 -13.69
N ARG A 178 0.87 9.91 -14.43
CA ARG A 178 -0.57 9.72 -14.20
C ARG A 178 -0.82 9.09 -12.84
N ARG A 179 0.03 8.14 -12.45
CA ARG A 179 -0.01 7.45 -11.15
C ARG A 179 0.31 8.38 -9.98
N GLU A 180 1.20 9.35 -10.16
CA GLU A 180 1.43 10.41 -9.15
C GLU A 180 0.17 11.25 -8.87
N ILE A 181 -0.59 11.56 -9.93
CA ILE A 181 -1.87 12.30 -9.81
C ILE A 181 -2.93 11.40 -9.17
N ALA A 182 -3.07 10.17 -9.67
CA ALA A 182 -4.03 9.21 -9.14
C ALA A 182 -3.82 8.91 -7.65
N ALA A 183 -2.57 8.74 -7.22
CA ALA A 183 -2.24 8.53 -5.81
C ALA A 183 -2.66 9.73 -4.93
N SER A 184 -2.49 10.96 -5.43
CA SER A 184 -2.96 12.17 -4.75
C SER A 184 -4.49 12.24 -4.67
N LEU A 185 -5.20 11.87 -5.74
CA LEU A 185 -6.67 11.79 -5.76
C LEU A 185 -7.20 10.73 -4.78
N VAL A 186 -6.58 9.55 -4.72
CA VAL A 186 -6.95 8.51 -3.75
C VAL A 186 -6.76 9.00 -2.32
N ALA A 187 -5.64 9.66 -2.03
CA ALA A 187 -5.39 10.22 -0.69
C ALA A 187 -6.43 11.31 -0.32
N GLU A 188 -6.83 12.15 -1.28
CA GLU A 188 -7.89 13.15 -1.10
C GLU A 188 -9.24 12.52 -0.78
N HIS A 189 -9.67 11.52 -1.55
CA HIS A 189 -10.91 10.76 -1.31
C HIS A 189 -10.92 10.01 0.03
N LEU A 190 -9.74 9.66 0.55
CA LEU A 190 -9.59 9.08 1.88
C LEU A 190 -9.46 10.14 2.99
N THR A 191 -9.42 11.43 2.68
CA THR A 191 -9.11 12.53 3.61
C THR A 191 -7.78 12.30 4.35
N ILE A 192 -6.75 11.87 3.61
CA ILE A 192 -5.39 11.65 4.11
C ILE A 192 -4.45 12.65 3.43
N SER A 193 -3.79 13.49 4.23
CA SER A 193 -2.91 14.56 3.73
C SER A 193 -1.44 14.15 3.60
N LEU A 194 -1.14 12.84 3.54
CA LEU A 194 0.23 12.32 3.46
C LEU A 194 0.80 12.38 2.05
N ILE A 195 -0.02 12.28 1.00
CA ILE A 195 0.46 12.48 -0.38
C ILE A 195 0.22 13.96 -0.72
N PRO A 196 1.26 14.74 -1.07
CA PRO A 196 1.06 16.14 -1.41
C PRO A 196 0.09 16.30 -2.60
N PRO A 197 -0.66 17.41 -2.68
CA PRO A 197 -1.50 17.72 -3.83
C PRO A 197 -0.70 17.61 -5.13
N THR A 198 -1.17 16.78 -6.06
CA THR A 198 -0.56 16.58 -7.38
C THR A 198 -1.60 16.85 -8.46
N ALA A 199 -1.21 17.68 -9.44
CA ALA A 199 -2.03 18.16 -10.53
C ALA A 199 -1.46 17.76 -11.89
N ARG A 200 -2.33 17.70 -12.90
CA ARG A 200 -1.92 17.64 -14.30
C ARG A 200 -1.59 19.06 -14.78
N ILE A 201 -0.43 19.25 -15.39
CA ILE A 201 -0.10 20.53 -16.06
C ILE A 201 0.50 20.28 -17.45
N GLU A 202 0.35 21.26 -18.32
CA GLU A 202 1.08 21.37 -19.57
C GLU A 202 2.09 22.51 -19.45
N ASN A 203 3.36 22.24 -19.78
CA ASN A 203 4.45 23.22 -19.71
C ASN A 203 5.37 23.05 -20.95
N ILE A 204 6.45 23.82 -21.04
CA ILE A 204 7.44 23.77 -22.13
C ILE A 204 8.04 22.38 -22.38
N ASN A 205 8.00 21.48 -21.38
CA ASN A 205 8.44 20.08 -21.53
C ASN A 205 7.26 19.10 -21.78
N GLY A 206 6.13 19.62 -22.24
CA GLY A 206 4.91 18.86 -22.52
C GLY A 206 4.02 18.67 -21.30
N GLU A 207 3.24 17.61 -21.34
CA GLU A 207 2.34 17.20 -20.27
C GLU A 207 3.11 16.48 -19.14
N GLY A 208 2.63 16.61 -17.90
CA GLY A 208 3.12 15.80 -16.78
C GLY A 208 2.40 16.07 -15.47
N SER A 209 2.97 15.53 -14.38
CA SER A 209 2.47 15.74 -13.02
C SER A 209 3.24 16.83 -12.30
N ALA A 210 2.55 17.79 -11.70
CA ALA A 210 3.12 18.80 -10.81
C ALA A 210 2.63 18.59 -9.38
N GLN A 211 3.54 18.25 -8.48
CA GLN A 211 3.27 17.97 -7.07
C GLN A 211 3.71 19.16 -6.20
N LEU A 212 2.88 19.56 -5.24
CA LEU A 212 3.22 20.59 -4.25
C LEU A 212 4.57 20.29 -3.60
N MET A 213 5.50 21.24 -3.68
CA MET A 213 6.80 21.10 -3.02
C MET A 213 6.64 21.28 -1.51
N LYS A 214 7.20 20.35 -0.74
CA LYS A 214 7.18 20.40 0.73
C LYS A 214 8.44 21.10 1.25
N GLU A 215 8.39 22.42 1.36
CA GLU A 215 9.51 23.22 1.86
C GLU A 215 9.89 22.85 3.30
N GLY A 216 11.20 22.79 3.57
CA GLY A 216 11.74 22.40 4.88
C GLY A 216 11.68 20.90 5.19
N PHE A 217 11.13 20.08 4.30
CA PHE A 217 11.15 18.63 4.45
C PHE A 217 12.47 18.03 3.98
N LEU A 218 12.88 16.93 4.63
CA LEU A 218 14.05 16.13 4.28
C LEU A 218 13.60 14.73 3.90
N THR A 219 14.18 14.14 2.85
CA THR A 219 13.95 12.72 2.56
C THR A 219 14.48 11.86 3.71
N GLY A 220 13.93 10.66 3.90
CA GLY A 220 14.46 9.70 4.87
C GLY A 220 15.96 9.42 4.68
N LYS A 221 16.42 9.35 3.42
CA LYS A 221 17.84 9.16 3.06
C LYS A 221 18.71 10.35 3.52
N LYS A 222 18.22 11.59 3.32
CA LYS A 222 18.95 12.78 3.81
C LYS A 222 18.98 12.82 5.33
N MET A 223 17.88 12.47 6.00
CA MET A 223 17.85 12.41 7.46
C MET A 223 18.81 11.35 8.00
N SER A 224 18.81 10.14 7.43
CA SER A 224 19.76 9.08 7.75
C SER A 224 21.21 9.56 7.68
N ALA A 225 21.57 10.31 6.63
CA ALA A 225 22.91 10.88 6.48
C ALA A 225 23.24 11.95 7.54
N ILE A 226 22.30 12.83 7.88
CA ILE A 226 22.47 13.87 8.91
C ILE A 226 22.68 13.23 10.29
N LEU A 227 21.87 12.23 10.63
CA LEU A 227 21.94 11.52 11.90
C LEU A 227 23.10 10.52 11.95
N LYS A 228 23.74 10.24 10.81
CA LYS A 228 24.74 9.17 10.64
C LYS A 228 24.21 7.80 11.11
N ASP A 229 22.92 7.58 10.91
CA ASP A 229 22.23 6.34 11.24
C ASP A 229 21.75 5.65 9.96
N PRO A 230 22.47 4.64 9.44
CA PRO A 230 22.06 3.92 8.23
C PRO A 230 20.76 3.13 8.43
N PHE A 231 20.35 2.86 9.66
CA PHE A 231 19.13 2.14 10.01
C PHE A 231 17.95 3.08 10.32
N PHE A 232 18.12 4.38 10.08
CA PHE A 232 17.07 5.37 10.28
C PHE A 232 15.78 4.95 9.56
N ASP A 233 14.70 4.87 10.33
CA ASP A 233 13.42 4.43 9.82
C ASP A 233 12.29 5.29 10.37
N ALA A 234 11.77 6.18 9.53
CA ALA A 234 10.68 7.07 9.91
C ALA A 234 9.41 6.30 10.32
N ARG A 235 9.23 5.06 9.85
CA ARG A 235 8.10 4.19 10.22
C ARG A 235 8.03 3.93 11.73
N LYS A 236 9.15 4.04 12.44
CA LYS A 236 9.24 3.86 13.90
C LYS A 236 9.08 5.15 14.70
N LEU A 237 9.06 6.30 14.03
CA LEU A 237 9.15 7.62 14.65
C LEU A 237 7.87 8.46 14.51
N VAL A 238 6.97 8.05 13.61
CA VAL A 238 5.68 8.71 13.40
C VAL A 238 4.68 8.34 14.51
N THR A 239 3.68 9.20 14.71
CA THR A 239 2.54 8.89 15.60
C THR A 239 1.77 7.69 15.08
N ASP A 240 0.99 7.04 15.96
CA ASP A 240 0.11 5.93 15.57
C ASP A 240 -0.82 6.32 14.43
N GLU A 241 -1.45 7.47 14.53
CA GLU A 241 -2.36 7.99 13.50
C GLU A 241 -1.68 8.16 12.13
N ILE A 242 -0.47 8.73 12.08
CA ILE A 242 0.28 8.84 10.81
C ILE A 242 0.71 7.46 10.31
N ALA A 243 1.07 6.54 11.21
CA ALA A 243 1.42 5.18 10.85
C ALA A 243 0.24 4.41 10.24
N GLU A 244 -0.95 4.54 10.81
CA GLU A 244 -2.17 3.95 10.26
C GLU A 244 -2.50 4.54 8.88
N ASP A 245 -2.49 5.86 8.74
CA ASP A 245 -2.79 6.55 7.47
C ASP A 245 -1.76 6.19 6.38
N TRP A 246 -0.48 6.10 6.76
CA TRP A 246 0.59 5.64 5.87
C TRP A 246 0.33 4.20 5.43
N GLN A 247 0.11 3.28 6.37
CA GLN A 247 -0.11 1.87 6.03
C GLN A 247 -1.33 1.67 5.13
N LEU A 248 -2.44 2.39 5.38
CA LEU A 248 -3.64 2.31 4.53
C LEU A 248 -3.31 2.70 3.08
N LEU A 249 -2.56 3.78 2.88
CA LEU A 249 -2.12 4.20 1.54
C LEU A 249 -1.18 3.17 0.90
N GLU A 250 -0.22 2.60 1.64
CA GLU A 250 0.67 1.55 1.10
C GLU A 250 -0.11 0.33 0.62
N ASP A 251 -1.11 -0.11 1.37
CA ASP A 251 -1.89 -1.30 1.00
C ASP A 251 -2.86 -1.04 -0.15
N LEU A 252 -3.48 0.14 -0.20
CA LEU A 252 -4.41 0.50 -1.28
C LEU A 252 -3.68 0.79 -2.60
N LEU A 253 -2.60 1.57 -2.55
CA LEU A 253 -1.82 1.94 -3.72
C LEU A 253 -0.92 0.79 -4.17
N LEU A 254 -0.54 -0.10 -3.24
CA LEU A 254 0.44 -1.15 -3.43
C LEU A 254 1.75 -0.59 -4.00
N GLU A 255 2.28 0.44 -3.34
CA GLU A 255 3.55 1.07 -3.73
C GLU A 255 4.69 0.05 -3.58
N THR A 256 5.32 -0.27 -4.71
CA THR A 256 6.33 -1.34 -4.78
C THR A 256 7.73 -0.83 -4.50
N ASP A 257 7.93 0.49 -4.46
CA ASP A 257 9.23 1.13 -4.36
C ASP A 257 9.34 2.07 -3.14
N ARG A 258 8.59 1.84 -2.05
CA ARG A 258 8.68 2.68 -0.85
C ARG A 258 9.99 2.47 -0.07
N HIS A 259 11.05 3.17 -0.48
CA HIS A 259 12.32 3.25 0.25
C HIS A 259 12.58 4.65 0.85
N GLN A 260 13.70 4.83 1.55
CA GLN A 260 14.05 6.05 2.29
C GLN A 260 14.09 7.35 1.45
N SER A 261 14.14 7.27 0.13
CA SER A 261 14.10 8.47 -0.73
C SER A 261 12.68 8.85 -1.12
N ASN A 262 11.72 7.92 -0.99
CA ASN A 262 10.35 8.06 -1.49
C ASN A 262 9.39 8.47 -0.38
N TYR A 263 9.92 9.01 0.72
CA TYR A 263 9.15 9.76 1.69
C TYR A 263 10.01 10.89 2.23
N MET A 264 9.35 11.96 2.64
CA MET A 264 9.95 13.11 3.28
C MET A 264 9.36 13.34 4.66
N ILE A 265 10.17 13.86 5.57
CA ILE A 265 9.76 14.18 6.94
C ILE A 265 10.14 15.62 7.26
N ARG A 266 9.34 16.25 8.10
CA ARG A 266 9.72 17.46 8.83
C ARG A 266 9.85 17.09 10.30
N VAL A 267 10.94 17.54 10.91
CA VAL A 267 11.19 17.36 12.34
C VAL A 267 11.14 18.68 13.07
N ASN A 268 10.84 18.65 14.37
CA ASN A 268 10.99 19.80 15.24
C ASN A 268 12.42 19.94 15.77
N ASP A 269 12.67 20.94 16.62
CA ASP A 269 13.97 21.20 17.24
C ASP A 269 14.49 20.04 18.10
N GLN A 270 13.64 19.08 18.48
CA GLN A 270 13.98 17.85 19.21
C GLN A 270 14.12 16.62 18.30
N ASN A 271 14.25 16.82 16.97
CA ASN A 271 14.35 15.76 15.96
C ASN A 271 13.16 14.78 15.95
N LYS A 272 11.99 15.16 16.46
CA LYS A 272 10.77 14.35 16.38
C LYS A 272 10.05 14.64 15.08
N VAL A 273 9.57 13.59 14.40
CA VAL A 273 8.78 13.74 13.17
C VAL A 273 7.45 14.41 13.52
N ILE A 274 7.21 15.58 12.93
CA ILE A 274 5.95 16.35 13.09
C ILE A 274 5.08 16.30 11.84
N GLU A 275 5.68 16.11 10.66
CA GLU A 275 4.95 15.90 9.41
C GLU A 275 5.66 14.86 8.55
N LEU A 276 4.88 14.16 7.73
CA LEU A 276 5.33 13.15 6.77
C LEU A 276 4.68 13.46 5.42
N ALA A 277 5.44 13.27 4.34
CA ALA A 277 4.96 13.30 2.98
C ALA A 277 5.41 12.04 2.24
N LEU A 278 4.48 11.31 1.63
CA LEU A 278 4.73 10.16 0.76
C LEU A 278 4.83 10.67 -0.68
N ILE A 279 6.03 10.57 -1.25
CA ILE A 279 6.35 11.10 -2.58
C ILE A 279 6.77 9.96 -3.50
N ASP A 280 7.00 10.26 -4.78
CA ASP A 280 7.46 9.26 -5.77
C ASP A 280 6.52 8.04 -5.86
N ASN A 281 5.22 8.29 -6.08
CA ASN A 281 4.18 7.26 -6.20
C ASN A 281 3.97 6.82 -7.66
N GLY A 282 4.90 7.10 -8.56
CA GLY A 282 4.77 6.77 -9.98
C GLY A 282 4.75 5.26 -10.28
N LEU A 283 5.12 4.41 -9.30
CA LEU A 283 5.19 2.96 -9.42
C LEU A 283 4.14 2.20 -8.61
N CYS A 284 3.07 2.90 -8.20
CA CYS A 284 1.90 2.30 -7.58
C CYS A 284 0.78 1.96 -8.59
N LEU A 285 -0.33 1.42 -8.11
CA LEU A 285 -1.58 1.23 -8.87
C LEU A 285 -1.35 0.48 -10.19
N SER A 286 -0.74 -0.70 -10.08
CA SER A 286 -0.54 -1.60 -11.22
C SER A 286 -1.88 -1.94 -11.90
N ALA A 287 -1.90 -1.87 -13.23
CA ALA A 287 -2.98 -2.36 -14.08
C ALA A 287 -3.02 -3.90 -14.17
N ASN A 288 -2.12 -4.59 -13.48
CA ASN A 288 -2.19 -6.03 -13.28
C ASN A 288 -2.64 -6.32 -11.83
N PRO A 289 -3.93 -6.64 -11.61
CA PRO A 289 -4.46 -6.92 -10.26
C PRO A 289 -3.82 -8.14 -9.59
N GLY A 290 -3.05 -8.94 -10.33
CA GLY A 290 -2.28 -10.07 -9.80
C GLY A 290 -1.00 -9.65 -9.08
N VAL A 291 -0.63 -8.36 -9.11
CA VAL A 291 0.38 -7.80 -8.19
C VAL A 291 -0.28 -7.65 -6.82
N LEU A 292 0.14 -8.48 -5.87
CA LEU A 292 -0.52 -8.63 -4.56
C LEU A 292 0.37 -8.24 -3.37
N LYS A 293 1.66 -7.98 -3.65
CA LYS A 293 2.65 -7.74 -2.61
C LYS A 293 3.43 -6.48 -2.91
N LYS A 294 3.61 -5.66 -1.88
CA LYS A 294 4.61 -4.60 -1.87
C LYS A 294 5.96 -5.15 -1.46
N ARG A 295 7.03 -4.50 -1.89
CA ARG A 295 8.41 -4.88 -1.56
C ARG A 295 8.81 -4.50 -0.14
N HIS A 296 8.23 -3.41 0.37
CA HIS A 296 8.56 -2.85 1.67
C HIS A 296 7.33 -2.84 2.56
N ASN A 297 7.46 -3.44 3.75
CA ASN A 297 6.40 -3.38 4.74
C ASN A 297 6.23 -1.95 5.26
N GLY A 298 4.97 -1.54 5.42
CA GLY A 298 4.64 -0.27 6.05
C GLY A 298 4.77 -0.34 7.59
N PRO A 299 4.51 0.76 8.29
CA PRO A 299 4.70 0.86 9.74
C PRO A 299 3.71 0.01 10.57
N ARG A 300 2.61 -0.47 9.97
CA ARG A 300 1.52 -1.19 10.64
C ARG A 300 1.18 -2.52 9.96
N GLU A 301 2.13 -3.12 9.26
CA GLU A 301 1.95 -4.43 8.62
C GLU A 301 1.40 -5.45 9.64
N MET A 302 0.40 -6.24 9.24
CA MET A 302 -0.29 -7.25 10.07
C MET A 302 -1.08 -6.70 11.28
N HIS A 303 -1.13 -5.38 11.49
CA HIS A 303 -1.93 -4.81 12.57
C HIS A 303 -3.41 -4.74 12.18
N SER A 304 -4.31 -4.75 13.16
CA SER A 304 -5.72 -4.47 12.93
C SER A 304 -5.91 -3.04 12.44
N ILE A 305 -6.86 -2.84 11.52
CA ILE A 305 -7.21 -1.53 10.98
C ILE A 305 -8.04 -0.77 12.03
N GLY A 306 -7.57 0.40 12.44
CA GLY A 306 -8.30 1.30 13.32
C GLY A 306 -9.65 1.74 12.74
N LEU A 307 -10.58 2.11 13.63
CA LEU A 307 -11.95 2.48 13.26
C LEU A 307 -12.01 3.61 12.22
N LYS A 308 -11.12 4.61 12.35
CA LYS A 308 -11.02 5.73 11.40
C LYS A 308 -10.74 5.25 9.97
N ASN A 309 -9.82 4.30 9.81
CA ASN A 309 -9.45 3.76 8.50
C ASN A 309 -10.47 2.76 7.96
N LEU A 310 -11.15 2.01 8.83
CA LEU A 310 -12.32 1.22 8.43
C LEU A 310 -13.44 2.12 7.88
N GLN A 311 -13.69 3.28 8.50
CA GLN A 311 -14.66 4.25 8.00
C GLN A 311 -14.26 4.84 6.64
N ARG A 312 -12.97 5.19 6.46
CA ARG A 312 -12.45 5.65 5.16
C ARG A 312 -12.61 4.60 4.05
N LEU A 313 -12.32 3.33 4.35
CA LEU A 313 -12.54 2.22 3.41
C LEU A 313 -14.02 2.09 3.02
N ARG A 314 -14.95 2.19 3.99
CA ARG A 314 -16.39 2.18 3.71
C ARG A 314 -16.82 3.38 2.87
N HIS A 315 -16.31 4.57 3.19
CA HIS A 315 -16.57 5.78 2.42
C HIS A 315 -16.12 5.60 0.97
N MET A 316 -14.88 5.17 0.76
CA MET A 316 -14.33 4.90 -0.57
C MET A 316 -15.18 3.89 -1.35
N ILE A 317 -15.61 2.78 -0.72
CA ILE A 317 -16.44 1.76 -1.38
C ILE A 317 -17.85 2.30 -1.71
N SER A 318 -18.46 3.07 -0.82
CA SER A 318 -19.79 3.66 -1.05
C SER A 318 -19.80 4.75 -2.11
N HIS A 319 -18.66 5.41 -2.35
CA HIS A 319 -18.47 6.45 -3.38
C HIS A 319 -17.67 5.92 -4.59
N GLN A 320 -17.66 4.60 -4.81
CA GLN A 320 -16.85 3.95 -5.85
C GLN A 320 -17.04 4.60 -7.24
N ALA A 321 -18.28 4.84 -7.68
CA ALA A 321 -18.54 5.38 -9.01
C ALA A 321 -17.99 6.80 -9.24
N GLU A 322 -18.01 7.65 -8.21
CA GLU A 322 -17.44 9.00 -8.26
C GLU A 322 -15.92 8.93 -8.37
N ILE A 323 -15.29 8.13 -7.52
CA ILE A 323 -13.84 7.95 -7.48
C ILE A 323 -13.34 7.30 -8.79
N GLU A 324 -14.07 6.32 -9.33
CA GLU A 324 -13.75 5.70 -10.63
C GLU A 324 -13.70 6.75 -11.75
N ARG A 325 -14.70 7.63 -11.81
CA ARG A 325 -14.75 8.73 -12.78
C ARG A 325 -13.58 9.70 -12.65
N ASP A 326 -13.16 10.01 -11.43
CA ASP A 326 -12.02 10.90 -11.19
C ASP A 326 -10.68 10.26 -11.56
N LEU A 327 -10.57 8.93 -11.44
CA LEU A 327 -9.34 8.18 -11.72
C LEU A 327 -9.21 7.72 -13.18
N GLU A 328 -10.32 7.55 -13.90
CA GLU A 328 -10.37 7.08 -15.30
C GLU A 328 -9.43 7.84 -16.25
N PRO A 329 -9.26 9.18 -16.15
CA PRO A 329 -8.32 9.90 -17.02
C PRO A 329 -6.85 9.51 -16.83
N TYR A 330 -6.53 8.90 -15.68
CA TYR A 330 -5.15 8.67 -15.24
C TYR A 330 -4.78 7.19 -15.17
N LEU A 331 -5.75 6.31 -14.98
CA LEU A 331 -5.51 4.88 -14.75
C LEU A 331 -6.29 4.01 -15.72
N GLU A 332 -5.71 2.85 -16.04
CA GLU A 332 -6.43 1.80 -16.75
C GLU A 332 -7.53 1.19 -15.86
N ASN A 333 -8.65 0.77 -16.46
CA ASN A 333 -9.79 0.18 -15.72
C ASN A 333 -9.37 -0.98 -14.80
N ALA A 334 -8.38 -1.77 -15.21
CA ALA A 334 -7.86 -2.87 -14.39
C ALA A 334 -7.15 -2.37 -13.12
N ALA A 335 -6.42 -1.25 -13.18
CA ALA A 335 -5.77 -0.65 -12.01
C ALA A 335 -6.81 -0.14 -11.01
N VAL A 336 -7.86 0.53 -11.52
CA VAL A 336 -8.98 1.03 -10.72
C VAL A 336 -9.75 -0.13 -10.08
N ALA A 337 -10.06 -1.19 -10.84
CA ALA A 337 -10.70 -2.38 -10.30
C ALA A 337 -9.85 -3.05 -9.20
N GLY A 338 -8.52 -3.13 -9.41
CA GLY A 338 -7.59 -3.64 -8.41
C GLY A 338 -7.57 -2.81 -7.12
N LEU A 339 -7.63 -1.48 -7.22
CA LEU A 339 -7.72 -0.58 -6.06
C LEU A 339 -8.96 -0.87 -5.21
N PHE A 340 -10.14 -0.97 -5.82
CA PHE A 340 -11.37 -1.28 -5.08
C PHE A 340 -11.41 -2.72 -4.56
N ALA A 341 -10.83 -3.68 -5.28
CA ALA A 341 -10.69 -5.03 -4.77
C ALA A 341 -9.83 -5.07 -3.50
N ARG A 342 -8.71 -4.34 -3.46
CA ARG A 342 -7.86 -4.17 -2.27
C ARG A 342 -8.60 -3.47 -1.12
N ALA A 343 -9.38 -2.42 -1.42
CA ALA A 343 -10.18 -1.74 -0.39
C ALA A 343 -11.22 -2.67 0.27
N LYS A 344 -11.94 -3.45 -0.53
CA LYS A 344 -12.94 -4.43 -0.05
C LYS A 344 -12.28 -5.55 0.75
N ALA A 345 -11.15 -6.06 0.25
CA ALA A 345 -10.32 -7.05 0.94
C ALA A 345 -9.88 -6.57 2.33
N LEU A 346 -9.25 -5.39 2.41
CA LEU A 346 -8.85 -4.76 3.67
C LEU A 346 -10.02 -4.61 4.65
N LEU A 347 -11.15 -4.10 4.17
CA LEU A 347 -12.36 -3.91 4.99
C LEU A 347 -12.89 -5.25 5.53
N MET A 348 -12.90 -6.29 4.70
CA MET A 348 -13.41 -7.62 5.06
C MET A 348 -12.53 -8.30 6.11
N ARG A 349 -11.19 -8.28 5.93
CA ARG A 349 -10.28 -8.95 6.87
C ARG A 349 -9.97 -8.13 8.13
N GLY A 350 -10.10 -6.81 8.06
CA GLY A 350 -9.87 -5.90 9.19
C GLY A 350 -8.41 -5.79 9.65
N THR A 351 -7.44 -6.20 8.82
CA THR A 351 -6.00 -6.13 9.08
C THR A 351 -5.24 -5.55 7.89
N TYR A 352 -4.13 -4.88 8.14
CA TYR A 352 -3.23 -4.36 7.12
C TYR A 352 -2.30 -5.44 6.56
N GLY A 353 -1.83 -5.22 5.34
CA GLY A 353 -0.69 -5.93 4.75
C GLY A 353 -0.91 -6.44 3.33
N ASN A 354 0.00 -7.32 2.91
CA ASN A 354 -0.06 -7.98 1.61
C ASN A 354 -1.34 -8.81 1.40
N PHE A 355 -1.69 -9.06 0.14
CA PHE A 355 -2.90 -9.78 -0.25
C PHE A 355 -2.61 -11.19 -0.75
N VAL A 356 -3.65 -12.02 -0.75
CA VAL A 356 -3.64 -13.32 -1.45
C VAL A 356 -4.57 -13.27 -2.66
N LEU A 357 -4.28 -14.11 -3.65
CA LEU A 357 -4.97 -14.06 -4.94
C LEU A 357 -6.48 -14.30 -4.82
N GLU A 358 -6.86 -15.26 -3.98
CA GLU A 358 -8.26 -15.60 -3.71
C GLU A 358 -9.04 -14.41 -3.14
N GLU A 359 -8.45 -13.70 -2.18
CA GLU A 359 -9.02 -12.53 -1.53
C GLU A 359 -9.32 -11.43 -2.57
N ILE A 360 -8.35 -11.09 -3.42
CA ILE A 360 -8.53 -10.08 -4.47
C ILE A 360 -9.51 -10.55 -5.55
N ASN A 361 -9.41 -11.79 -6.03
CA ASN A 361 -10.31 -12.34 -7.04
C ASN A 361 -11.77 -12.41 -6.57
N SER A 362 -12.02 -12.51 -5.27
CA SER A 362 -13.38 -12.50 -4.71
C SER A 362 -14.08 -11.15 -4.91
N HIS A 363 -13.32 -10.07 -5.15
CA HIS A 363 -13.82 -8.71 -5.31
C HIS A 363 -13.59 -8.12 -6.70
N LEU A 364 -12.79 -8.76 -7.54
CA LEU A 364 -12.56 -8.33 -8.93
C LEU A 364 -13.76 -8.67 -9.84
N PRO A 365 -14.08 -7.79 -10.81
CA PRO A 365 -14.97 -8.12 -11.91
C PRO A 365 -14.49 -9.37 -12.67
N PRO A 366 -15.40 -10.20 -13.23
CA PRO A 366 -15.03 -11.45 -13.89
C PRO A 366 -13.95 -11.33 -14.97
N ASN A 367 -13.96 -10.24 -15.74
CA ASN A 367 -13.01 -9.96 -16.82
C ASN A 367 -11.62 -9.51 -16.34
N PHE A 368 -11.44 -9.24 -15.04
CA PHE A 368 -10.16 -8.87 -14.44
C PHE A 368 -9.60 -9.93 -13.50
N LYS A 369 -10.30 -11.06 -13.31
CA LYS A 369 -9.81 -12.15 -12.45
C LYS A 369 -8.50 -12.71 -12.97
N MET A 370 -7.60 -13.00 -12.05
CA MET A 370 -6.24 -13.44 -12.33
C MET A 370 -6.08 -14.93 -11.99
N SER A 371 -5.40 -15.69 -12.85
CA SER A 371 -5.14 -17.11 -12.62
C SER A 371 -3.95 -17.38 -11.70
N ARG A 372 -3.05 -16.41 -11.56
CA ARG A 372 -1.85 -16.51 -10.72
C ARG A 372 -1.48 -15.15 -10.12
N GLN A 373 -0.71 -15.20 -9.03
CA GLN A 373 0.02 -14.04 -8.55
C GLN A 373 1.12 -13.67 -9.56
N VAL A 374 1.36 -12.37 -9.71
CA VAL A 374 2.43 -11.77 -10.50
C VAL A 374 3.32 -10.98 -9.55
N TYR A 375 4.63 -11.19 -9.62
CA TYR A 375 5.57 -10.33 -8.88
C TYR A 375 5.76 -9.01 -9.61
N ASP A 376 6.02 -7.94 -8.88
CA ASP A 376 6.14 -6.59 -9.42
C ASP A 376 7.29 -6.42 -10.43
N TYR A 377 8.34 -7.24 -10.32
CA TYR A 377 9.47 -7.29 -11.24
C TYR A 377 9.29 -8.29 -12.39
N GLU A 378 8.17 -9.02 -12.46
CA GLU A 378 7.85 -9.83 -13.64
C GLU A 378 7.40 -8.91 -14.78
N ILE A 379 8.38 -8.40 -15.52
CA ILE A 379 8.18 -7.73 -16.82
C ILE A 379 7.88 -8.86 -17.82
N ASN A 380 6.69 -9.46 -17.73
CA ASN A 380 6.25 -10.41 -18.75
C ASN A 380 6.07 -9.63 -20.06
N GLU A 381 6.74 -10.10 -21.13
CA GLU A 381 6.63 -9.59 -22.51
C GLU A 381 5.20 -9.70 -23.05
#